data_AF-A0A645J1Q0-F1
#
_entry.id   AF-A0A645J1Q0-F1
#
_cell.length_a   1.000
_cell.length_b   1.000
_cell.length_c   1.000
_cell.angle_alpha   90.00
_cell.angle_beta   90.00
_cell.angle_gamma   90.00
#
_symmetry.space_group_name_H-M   'P 1'
#
loop_
_entity.id
_entity.type
_entity.pdbx_description
1 polymer ?
#
loop_
_entity_poly.entity_id
_entity_poly.type
_entity_poly.pdbx_seq_one_letter_code
_entity_poly.pdbx_strand_id
1 'polypeptide(L)'
;MTNTLSEFPAFLGAVYAGAWIGVLYALFWLVRMALGNNKWIDGALDTLFYLLAGLICAFAIIRINGGTPRAYLFLGMALGVAALLRFVARPLKPPAQKMIKWLKQKVKKRPT
;
A
#
# COMPACT_ATOMS: atom_id res chain seq x y z
N MET A 1 27.72 -19.67 -13.18
CA MET A 1 26.94 -18.96 -14.22
C MET A 1 25.64 -18.49 -13.59
N THR A 2 25.49 -17.18 -13.34
CA THR A 2 24.23 -16.58 -12.87
C THR A 2 23.34 -16.41 -14.09
N ASN A 3 22.48 -17.39 -14.30
CA ASN A 3 21.54 -17.37 -15.42
C ASN A 3 20.53 -16.25 -15.18
N THR A 4 20.26 -15.42 -16.18
CA THR A 4 19.18 -14.41 -16.20
C THR A 4 17.82 -14.96 -15.72
N LEU A 5 17.61 -16.28 -15.86
CA LEU A 5 16.49 -17.04 -15.30
C LEU A 5 16.35 -16.95 -13.77
N SER A 6 17.41 -16.65 -13.02
CA SER A 6 17.38 -16.49 -11.56
C SER A 6 17.06 -15.07 -11.10
N GLU A 7 17.29 -14.07 -11.95
CA GLU A 7 17.08 -12.65 -11.62
C GLU A 7 15.64 -12.21 -11.93
N PHE A 8 15.02 -12.80 -12.94
CA PHE A 8 13.63 -12.49 -13.32
C PHE A 8 12.59 -12.84 -12.22
N PRO A 9 12.63 -14.03 -11.57
CA PRO A 9 11.75 -14.34 -10.45
C PRO A 9 11.98 -13.43 -9.24
N ALA A 10 13.24 -13.03 -8.99
CA ALA A 10 13.58 -12.09 -7.93
C ALA A 10 12.95 -10.71 -8.17
N PHE A 11 13.00 -10.23 -9.41
CA PHE A 11 12.34 -8.99 -9.82
C PHE A 11 10.81 -9.09 -9.68
N LEU A 12 10.19 -10.18 -10.13
CA LEU A 12 8.75 -10.40 -9.95
C LEU A 12 8.34 -10.48 -8.47
N GLY A 13 9.15 -11.10 -7.63
CA GLY A 13 8.95 -11.11 -6.18
C GLY A 13 8.98 -9.70 -5.58
N ALA A 14 9.86 -8.83 -6.09
CA ALA A 14 9.92 -7.43 -5.67
C ALA A 14 8.69 -6.64 -6.14
N VAL A 15 8.21 -6.86 -7.36
CA VAL A 15 6.94 -6.28 -7.86
C VAL A 15 5.76 -6.73 -6.99
N TYR A 16 5.73 -8.01 -6.61
CA TYR A 16 4.68 -8.56 -5.72
C TYR A 16 4.74 -7.96 -4.31
N ALA A 17 5.93 -7.76 -3.74
CA ALA A 17 6.09 -7.06 -2.47
C ALA A 17 5.62 -5.59 -2.56
N GLY A 18 5.96 -4.90 -3.66
CA GLY A 18 5.47 -3.55 -3.96
C GLY A 18 3.94 -3.50 -4.08
N ALA A 19 3.34 -4.50 -4.71
CA ALA A 19 1.90 -4.64 -4.77
C ALA A 19 1.27 -4.71 -3.36
N TRP A 20 1.81 -5.53 -2.45
CA TRP A 20 1.31 -5.58 -1.07
C TRP A 20 1.39 -4.24 -0.33
N ILE A 21 2.45 -3.46 -0.55
CA ILE A 21 2.55 -2.10 0.00
C ILE A 21 1.46 -1.20 -0.59
N GLY A 22 1.16 -1.32 -1.88
CA GLY A 22 0.05 -0.62 -2.53
C GLY A 22 -1.33 -0.98 -1.96
N VAL A 23 -1.57 -2.26 -1.64
CA VAL A 23 -2.80 -2.73 -0.97
C VAL A 23 -2.89 -2.15 0.44
N LEU A 24 -1.80 -2.18 1.20
CA LEU A 24 -1.73 -1.61 2.53
C LEU A 24 -2.07 -0.11 2.50
N TYR A 25 -1.53 0.62 1.54
CA TYR A 25 -1.84 2.04 1.34
C TYR A 25 -3.35 2.26 1.10
N ALA A 26 -3.98 1.43 0.25
CA ALA A 26 -5.40 1.54 -0.04
C ALA A 26 -6.27 1.27 1.21
N LEU A 27 -5.87 0.32 2.04
CA LEU A 27 -6.56 0.02 3.31
C LEU A 27 -6.45 1.19 4.30
N PHE A 28 -5.24 1.72 4.48
CA PHE A 28 -5.00 2.89 5.34
C PHE A 28 -5.75 4.12 4.84
N TRP A 29 -5.84 4.30 3.52
CA TRP A 29 -6.65 5.36 2.92
C TRP A 29 -8.14 5.23 3.26
N LEU A 30 -8.71 4.02 3.22
CA LEU A 30 -10.11 3.78 3.61
C LEU A 30 -10.34 4.08 5.10
N VAL A 31 -9.41 3.64 5.95
CA VAL A 31 -9.45 3.88 7.41
C VAL A 31 -9.40 5.38 7.70
N ARG A 32 -8.45 6.12 7.10
CA ARG A 32 -8.36 7.59 7.19
C ARG A 32 -9.69 8.26 6.82
N MET A 33 -10.30 7.81 5.74
CA MET A 33 -11.56 8.39 5.28
C MET A 33 -12.75 8.10 6.20
N ALA A 34 -12.74 6.96 6.89
CA ALA A 34 -13.73 6.61 7.90
C ALA A 34 -13.58 7.47 9.17
N LEU A 35 -12.37 7.53 9.75
CA LEU A 35 -12.09 8.23 11.02
C LEU A 35 -12.23 9.76 10.90
N GLY A 36 -12.12 10.32 9.69
CA GLY A 36 -12.26 11.76 9.46
C GLY A 36 -10.96 12.54 9.70
N ASN A 37 -11.03 13.87 9.53
CA ASN A 37 -9.87 14.76 9.39
C ASN A 37 -9.26 15.17 10.74
N ASN A 38 -8.75 14.22 11.53
CA ASN A 38 -7.99 14.53 12.75
C ASN A 38 -6.48 14.43 12.48
N LYS A 39 -5.79 15.57 12.52
CA LYS A 39 -4.35 15.69 12.23
C LYS A 39 -3.48 14.73 13.05
N TRP A 40 -3.85 14.48 14.31
CA TRP A 40 -3.11 13.56 15.19
C TRP A 40 -3.26 12.10 14.76
N ILE A 41 -4.48 11.70 14.41
CA ILE A 41 -4.78 10.35 13.93
C ILE A 41 -4.12 10.13 12.56
N ASP A 42 -4.16 11.13 11.68
CA ASP A 42 -3.53 11.06 10.37
C ASP A 42 -2.02 10.83 10.48
N GLY A 43 -1.35 11.55 11.37
CA GLY A 43 0.09 11.38 11.63
C GLY A 43 0.42 10.00 12.23
N ALA A 44 -0.40 9.50 13.15
CA ALA A 44 -0.23 8.16 13.70
C ALA A 44 -0.42 7.07 12.62
N LEU A 45 -1.42 7.23 11.76
CA LEU A 45 -1.69 6.31 10.66
C LEU A 45 -0.55 6.31 9.63
N ASP A 46 -0.01 7.49 9.28
CA ASP A 46 1.14 7.60 8.37
C ASP A 46 2.38 6.94 8.96
N THR A 47 2.66 7.18 10.24
CA THR A 47 3.80 6.56 10.94
C THR A 47 3.69 5.04 10.91
N LEU A 48 2.51 4.50 11.24
CA LEU A 48 2.26 3.06 11.21
C LEU A 48 2.37 2.49 9.79
N PHE A 49 1.86 3.21 8.79
CA PHE A 49 1.98 2.80 7.38
C PHE A 49 3.44 2.72 6.93
N TYR A 50 4.24 3.75 7.21
CA TYR A 50 5.65 3.75 6.82
C TYR A 50 6.46 2.66 7.53
N LEU A 51 6.14 2.38 8.79
CA LEU A 51 6.78 1.31 9.55
C LEU A 51 6.46 -0.06 8.94
N LEU A 52 5.19 -0.33 8.62
CA LEU A 52 4.77 -1.56 7.95
C LEU A 52 5.33 -1.68 6.53
N ALA A 53 5.34 -0.59 5.75
CA ALA A 53 5.90 -0.58 4.41
C ALA A 53 7.42 -0.85 4.44
N GLY A 54 8.13 -0.27 5.41
CA GLY A 54 9.55 -0.54 5.67
C GLY A 54 9.80 -2.00 6.05
N LEU A 55 8.97 -2.59 6.91
CA LEU A 55 9.05 -4.01 7.27
C LEU A 55 8.82 -4.93 6.07
N ILE A 56 7.82 -4.65 5.23
CA ILE A 56 7.55 -5.42 4.01
C ILE A 56 8.74 -5.31 3.04
N CYS A 57 9.29 -4.10 2.87
CA CYS A 57 10.46 -3.86 2.04
C CYS A 57 11.69 -4.66 2.54
N ALA A 58 12.00 -4.55 3.84
CA ALA A 58 13.11 -5.28 4.46
C ALA A 58 12.93 -6.80 4.35
N PHE A 59 11.72 -7.30 4.65
CA PHE A 59 11.40 -8.73 4.54
C PHE A 59 11.53 -9.23 3.10
N ALA A 60 11.08 -8.45 2.11
CA ALA A 60 11.20 -8.80 0.71
C ALA A 60 12.68 -8.88 0.28
N ILE A 61 13.53 -7.93 0.69
CA ILE A 61 14.96 -7.94 0.36
C ILE A 61 15.67 -9.15 0.99
N ILE A 62 15.34 -9.47 2.25
CA ILE A 62 15.89 -10.64 2.95
C ILE A 62 15.50 -11.93 2.23
N ARG A 63 14.23 -12.09 1.86
CA ARG A 63 13.72 -13.35 1.27
C ARG A 63 14.12 -13.56 -0.19
N ILE A 64 14.24 -12.47 -0.97
CA ILE A 64 14.55 -12.56 -2.41
C ILE A 64 16.05 -12.70 -2.65
N ASN A 65 16.87 -11.99 -1.88
CA ASN A 65 18.27 -11.80 -2.23
C ASN A 65 19.21 -11.96 -1.01
N GLY A 66 18.75 -12.68 0.00
CA GLY A 66 19.53 -12.95 1.22
C GLY A 66 19.89 -11.70 2.02
N GLY A 67 19.18 -10.59 1.82
CA GLY A 67 19.44 -9.34 2.54
C GLY A 67 20.37 -8.36 1.82
N THR A 68 20.86 -8.67 0.61
CA THR A 68 21.66 -7.71 -0.15
C THR A 68 20.77 -6.69 -0.88
N PRO A 69 20.85 -5.38 -0.53
CA PRO A 69 20.04 -4.36 -1.16
C PRO A 69 20.53 -4.14 -2.60
N ARG A 70 19.64 -4.33 -3.58
CA ARG A 70 19.95 -4.10 -5.01
C ARG A 70 18.95 -3.13 -5.62
N ALA A 71 19.44 -2.17 -6.41
CA ALA A 71 18.63 -1.10 -7.01
C ALA A 71 17.44 -1.61 -7.85
N TYR A 72 17.60 -2.70 -8.60
CA TYR A 72 16.51 -3.24 -9.43
C TYR A 72 15.36 -3.82 -8.60
N LEU A 73 15.60 -4.26 -7.35
CA LEU A 73 14.53 -4.72 -6.45
C LEU A 73 13.69 -3.53 -5.96
N PHE A 74 14.33 -2.41 -5.67
CA PHE A 74 13.61 -1.17 -5.31
C PHE A 74 12.80 -0.65 -6.50
N LEU A 75 13.34 -0.71 -7.72
CA LEU A 75 12.59 -0.38 -8.94
C LEU A 75 11.39 -1.32 -9.13
N GLY A 76 11.56 -2.62 -8.92
CA GLY A 76 10.47 -3.60 -8.97
C GLY A 76 9.37 -3.28 -7.95
N MET A 77 9.74 -2.99 -6.70
CA MET A 77 8.78 -2.58 -5.67
C MET A 77 8.07 -1.28 -6.03
N ALA A 78 8.79 -0.26 -6.53
CA ALA A 78 8.21 1.00 -6.96
C ALA A 78 7.21 0.79 -8.11
N LEU A 79 7.53 -0.07 -9.08
CA LEU A 79 6.63 -0.44 -10.16
C LEU A 79 5.38 -1.16 -9.65
N GLY A 80 5.53 -2.10 -8.71
CA GLY A 80 4.40 -2.81 -8.09
C GLY A 80 3.45 -1.86 -7.35
N VAL A 81 4.00 -0.94 -6.55
CA VAL A 81 3.21 0.10 -5.88
C VAL A 81 2.51 0.99 -6.90
N ALA A 82 3.23 1.49 -7.91
CA ALA A 82 2.69 2.39 -8.92
C ALA A 82 1.56 1.75 -9.73
N ALA A 83 1.72 0.47 -10.11
CA ALA A 83 0.69 -0.30 -10.80
C ALA A 83 -0.59 -0.36 -9.94
N LEU A 84 -0.48 -0.76 -8.68
CA LEU A 84 -1.65 -0.91 -7.81
C LEU A 84 -2.32 0.41 -7.46
N LEU A 85 -1.54 1.48 -7.24
CA LEU A 85 -2.11 2.80 -7.02
C LEU A 85 -2.88 3.30 -8.24
N ARG A 86 -2.37 3.03 -9.45
CA ARG A 86 -3.00 3.45 -10.70
C ARG A 86 -4.22 2.62 -11.08
N PHE A 87 -4.16 1.30 -10.90
CA PHE A 87 -5.22 0.38 -11.31
C PHE A 87 -6.27 0.11 -10.24
N VAL A 88 -5.92 0.19 -8.95
CA VAL A 88 -6.86 -0.10 -7.84
C VAL A 88 -7.20 1.18 -7.10
N ALA A 89 -6.21 1.89 -6.55
CA ALA A 89 -6.49 3.00 -5.66
C ALA A 89 -7.18 4.18 -6.38
N ARG A 90 -6.81 4.51 -7.63
CA ARG A 90 -7.48 5.57 -8.41
C ARG A 90 -8.96 5.29 -8.67
N PRO A 91 -9.36 4.14 -9.25
CA PRO A 91 -10.79 3.88 -9.51
C PRO A 91 -11.59 3.60 -8.23
N LEU A 92 -10.97 3.10 -7.15
CA LEU A 92 -11.68 2.80 -5.91
C LEU A 92 -12.03 4.06 -5.09
N LYS A 93 -11.26 5.14 -5.25
CA LYS A 93 -11.47 6.42 -4.54
C LYS A 93 -12.88 7.02 -4.69
N PRO A 94 -13.38 7.29 -5.91
CA PRO A 94 -14.69 7.90 -6.11
C PRO A 94 -15.89 7.12 -5.53
N PRO A 95 -16.03 5.79 -5.73
CA PRO A 95 -17.16 5.05 -5.17
C PRO A 95 -17.09 4.96 -3.63
N ALA A 96 -15.90 4.73 -3.06
CA ALA A 96 -15.74 4.67 -1.61
C ALA A 96 -16.09 6.01 -0.94
N GLN A 97 -15.78 7.15 -1.58
CA GLN A 97 -16.17 8.48 -1.10
C GLN A 97 -17.68 8.68 -1.05
N LYS A 98 -18.40 8.26 -2.09
CA LYS A 98 -19.86 8.34 -2.12
C LYS A 98 -20.47 7.47 -1.01
N MET A 99 -19.99 6.25 -0.85
CA MET A 99 -20.50 5.30 0.13
C MET A 99 -20.32 5.81 1.57
N ILE A 100 -19.14 6.32 1.91
CA ILE A 100 -18.86 6.83 3.26
C ILE A 100 -19.64 8.12 3.56
N LYS A 101 -19.80 9.02 2.59
CA LYS A 101 -20.67 10.20 2.75
C LYS A 101 -22.11 9.80 3.02
N TRP A 102 -22.64 8.82 2.28
CA TRP A 102 -23.99 8.30 2.47
C TRP A 102 -24.17 7.67 3.85
N LEU A 103 -23.20 6.88 4.32
CA LEU A 103 -23.20 6.30 5.67
C LEU A 103 -23.19 7.39 6.75
N LYS A 104 -22.30 8.40 6.65
CA LYS A 104 -22.26 9.52 7.60
C LYS A 104 -23.57 10.33 7.60
N GLN A 105 -24.19 10.54 6.45
CA GLN A 105 -25.49 11.21 6.35
C GLN A 105 -26.61 10.39 7.00
N LYS A 106 -26.61 9.06 6.85
CA LYS A 106 -27.57 8.18 7.53
C LYS A 106 -27.42 8.19 9.04
N VAL A 107 -26.19 8.20 9.55
CA VAL A 107 -25.92 8.27 11.00
C VAL A 107 -26.38 9.61 11.58
N LYS A 108 -26.13 10.73 10.88
CA LYS A 108 -26.58 12.07 11.33
C LYS A 108 -28.11 12.25 11.33
N LYS A 109 -28.85 11.46 10.55
CA LYS A 109 -30.31 11.55 10.42
C LYS A 109 -31.10 10.67 11.39
N ARG A 110 -30.45 9.91 12.28
CA ARG A 110 -31.15 9.21 13.37
C ARG A 110 -31.34 10.21 14.51
N PRO A 111 -32.57 10.67 14.82
CA PRO A 111 -32.82 11.42 16.04
C PRO A 111 -32.59 10.48 17.23
N THR A 112 -31.66 10.86 18.11
CA THR A 112 -31.65 10.41 19.51
C THR A 112 -32.79 11.05 20.26
#